data_AF-A0A2E9FI86-F1
#
_entry.id   AF-A0A2E9FI86-F1
#
_cell.length_a   1.000
_cell.length_b   1.000
_cell.length_c   1.000
_cell.angle_alpha   90.00
_cell.angle_beta   90.00
_cell.angle_gamma   90.00
#
_symmetry.space_group_name_H-M   'P 1'
#
loop_
_entity.id
_entity.type
_entity.pdbx_description
1 polymer ?
#
loop_
_entity_poly.entity_id
_entity_poly.type
_entity_poly.pdbx_seq_one_letter_code
_entity_poly.pdbx_strand_id
1 'polypeptide(L)'
;MTTAAENQNWQKRQYDSYGPHFRIETANPELGVCGNIAYNLYGYADSGDTSNLGLKGNGQFDIFADQCITIDGGAKVEGGGVCVNIIGSRGDIAITAMDNGDVRIKGRNIIIDADENIEMLAGGKVSIDSAEIEAVNQNTTRINAKRTFVSGKSIDIGGSTGVVLKTNKGTIKVNKFISADQSWASKVVQGLVCAASLPKYMK
;
A
#
# COMPACT_ATOMS: atom_id res chain seq x y z
N MET A 1 -43.29 -21.07 30.71
CA MET A 1 -42.21 -20.74 29.76
C MET A 1 -42.60 -19.44 29.11
N THR A 2 -41.92 -18.34 29.43
CA THR A 2 -42.16 -17.06 28.80
C THR A 2 -41.64 -17.09 27.36
N THR A 3 -42.41 -16.53 26.45
CA THR A 3 -42.07 -16.43 25.02
C THR A 3 -40.84 -15.54 24.82
N ALA A 4 -40.13 -15.67 23.70
CA ALA A 4 -38.97 -14.84 23.38
C ALA A 4 -39.27 -13.33 23.46
N ALA A 5 -40.53 -12.93 23.16
CA ALA A 5 -41.02 -11.57 23.27
C ALA A 5 -41.16 -11.07 24.72
N GLU A 6 -41.43 -11.95 25.69
CA GLU A 6 -41.54 -11.59 27.12
C GLU A 6 -40.15 -11.45 27.78
N ASN A 7 -39.10 -12.05 27.21
CA ASN A 7 -37.70 -11.85 27.64
C ASN A 7 -37.05 -10.61 27.02
N GLN A 8 -37.72 -9.97 26.05
CA GLN A 8 -37.26 -8.76 25.38
C GLN A 8 -37.89 -7.55 26.08
N ASN A 9 -37.07 -6.70 26.71
CA ASN A 9 -37.55 -5.55 27.51
C ASN A 9 -38.03 -4.40 26.60
N TRP A 10 -39.18 -4.58 25.98
CA TRP A 10 -39.81 -3.60 25.08
C TRP A 10 -40.17 -2.27 25.76
N GLN A 11 -40.31 -2.26 27.09
CA GLN A 11 -40.62 -1.05 27.85
C GLN A 11 -39.48 -0.02 27.82
N LYS A 12 -38.25 -0.46 27.53
CA LYS A 12 -37.09 0.43 27.40
C LYS A 12 -36.98 1.08 26.02
N ARG A 13 -37.66 0.54 24.99
CA ARG A 13 -37.58 1.04 23.62
C ARG A 13 -38.26 2.40 23.54
N GLN A 14 -37.54 3.39 23.05
CA GLN A 14 -38.10 4.69 22.68
C GLN A 14 -37.75 4.98 21.24
N TYR A 15 -38.68 5.55 20.48
CA TYR A 15 -38.41 6.00 19.13
C TYR A 15 -39.18 7.28 18.86
N ASP A 16 -38.51 8.20 18.17
CA ASP A 16 -39.10 9.42 17.64
C ASP A 16 -38.98 9.36 16.12
N SER A 17 -40.11 9.52 15.44
CA SER A 17 -40.19 9.51 13.97
C SER A 17 -40.55 10.90 13.48
N TYR A 18 -39.69 11.48 12.66
CA TYR A 18 -39.88 12.79 12.05
C TYR A 18 -40.39 12.59 10.62
N GLY A 19 -41.69 12.31 10.52
CA GLY A 19 -42.31 11.89 9.26
C GLY A 19 -41.84 10.49 8.82
N PRO A 20 -42.01 10.14 7.53
CA PRO A 20 -41.58 8.85 6.99
C PRO A 20 -40.08 8.79 6.70
N HIS A 21 -39.36 9.92 6.76
CA HIS A 21 -37.99 10.04 6.23
C HIS A 21 -36.88 9.89 7.27
N PHE A 22 -37.16 10.10 8.56
CA PHE A 22 -36.12 10.08 9.58
C PHE A 22 -36.64 9.51 10.90
N ARG A 23 -35.86 8.63 11.52
CA ARG A 23 -36.18 8.02 12.81
C ARG A 23 -34.95 7.95 13.70
N ILE A 24 -35.18 8.26 14.98
CA ILE A 24 -34.24 7.99 16.07
C ILE A 24 -34.85 6.87 16.91
N GLU A 25 -34.09 5.83 17.18
CA GLU A 25 -34.53 4.70 17.98
C GLU A 25 -33.49 4.35 19.05
N THR A 26 -33.94 4.01 20.26
CA THR A 26 -33.11 3.54 21.36
C THR A 26 -33.64 2.24 21.94
N ALA A 27 -32.73 1.44 22.51
CA ALA A 27 -33.04 0.21 23.25
C ALA A 27 -33.99 -0.75 22.52
N ASN A 28 -33.85 -0.92 21.19
CA ASN A 28 -34.65 -1.86 20.42
C ASN A 28 -34.25 -3.31 20.79
N PRO A 29 -35.17 -4.12 21.35
CA PRO A 29 -34.89 -5.45 21.84
C PRO A 29 -34.92 -6.55 20.81
N GLU A 30 -35.19 -6.24 19.54
CA GLU A 30 -34.99 -7.17 18.44
C GLU A 30 -33.53 -7.62 18.40
N LEU A 31 -33.33 -8.93 18.62
CA LEU A 31 -32.03 -9.58 18.58
C LEU A 31 -31.61 -9.76 17.13
N GLY A 32 -30.80 -8.84 16.61
CA GLY A 32 -29.99 -9.08 15.42
C GLY A 32 -28.76 -9.94 15.73
N VAL A 33 -27.96 -10.26 14.70
CA VAL A 33 -26.71 -11.06 14.80
C VAL A 33 -25.69 -10.48 15.80
N CYS A 34 -25.84 -9.22 16.21
CA CYS A 34 -24.96 -8.53 17.14
C CYS A 34 -25.68 -7.92 18.37
N GLY A 35 -26.85 -8.43 18.75
CA GLY A 35 -27.59 -8.02 19.96
C GLY A 35 -28.53 -6.81 19.81
N ASN A 36 -29.11 -6.40 20.95
CA ASN A 36 -30.04 -5.25 21.10
C ASN A 36 -29.40 -3.95 20.59
N ILE A 37 -30.13 -3.07 19.91
CA ILE A 37 -29.59 -1.76 19.49
C ILE A 37 -29.57 -0.82 20.70
N ALA A 38 -28.43 -0.17 20.98
CA ALA A 38 -28.36 0.83 22.06
C ALA A 38 -29.02 2.14 21.59
N TYR A 39 -28.58 2.65 20.43
CA TYR A 39 -29.27 3.70 19.68
C TYR A 39 -28.99 3.58 18.19
N ASN A 40 -29.89 4.13 17.37
CA ASN A 40 -29.75 4.19 15.92
C ASN A 40 -30.40 5.47 15.36
N LEU A 41 -29.72 6.09 14.40
CA LEU A 41 -30.23 7.16 13.55
C LEU A 41 -30.43 6.57 12.16
N TYR A 42 -31.68 6.58 11.69
CA TYR A 42 -32.06 5.98 10.41
C TYR A 42 -32.73 7.01 9.51
N GLY A 43 -32.29 7.07 8.25
CA GLY A 43 -32.81 8.00 7.25
C GLY A 43 -33.21 7.31 5.95
N TYR A 44 -34.28 7.81 5.33
CA TYR A 44 -34.77 7.42 4.00
C TYR A 44 -34.69 8.63 3.06
N ALA A 45 -34.02 8.45 1.94
CA ALA A 45 -34.07 9.40 0.84
C ALA A 45 -35.38 9.25 0.04
N ASP A 46 -35.76 10.28 -0.71
CA ASP A 46 -36.91 10.22 -1.62
C ASP A 46 -36.72 9.17 -2.74
N SER A 47 -35.48 8.80 -3.05
CA SER A 47 -35.12 7.70 -3.94
C SER A 47 -35.39 6.31 -3.36
N GLY A 48 -35.67 6.22 -2.06
CA GLY A 48 -35.81 4.96 -1.32
C GLY A 48 -34.49 4.42 -0.76
N ASP A 49 -33.35 5.03 -1.07
CA ASP A 49 -32.06 4.70 -0.48
C ASP A 49 -32.03 5.02 1.02
N THR A 50 -31.26 4.24 1.78
CA THR A 50 -31.22 4.34 3.23
C THR A 50 -29.82 4.64 3.76
N SER A 51 -29.78 5.23 4.95
CA SER A 51 -28.56 5.39 5.73
C SER A 51 -28.82 5.06 7.20
N ASN A 52 -27.82 4.50 7.85
CA ASN A 52 -27.88 4.05 9.23
C ASN A 52 -26.58 4.42 9.95
N LEU A 53 -26.73 5.04 11.11
CA LEU A 53 -25.63 5.34 12.02
C LEU A 53 -26.04 4.94 13.43
N GLY A 54 -25.35 3.96 14.01
CA GLY A 54 -25.83 3.36 15.26
C GLY A 54 -24.80 2.64 16.08
N LEU A 55 -25.08 2.58 17.39
CA LEU A 55 -24.33 1.81 18.37
C LEU A 55 -25.12 0.56 18.74
N LYS A 56 -24.51 -0.60 18.57
CA LYS A 56 -25.05 -1.89 18.98
C LYS A 56 -24.86 -2.10 20.48
N GLY A 57 -25.64 -3.01 21.05
CA GLY A 57 -25.64 -3.31 22.49
C GLY A 57 -24.34 -3.92 23.00
N ASN A 58 -23.48 -4.42 22.11
CA ASN A 58 -22.13 -4.88 22.42
C ASN A 58 -21.05 -3.78 22.31
N GLY A 59 -21.44 -2.53 21.99
CA GLY A 59 -20.53 -1.38 21.87
C GLY A 59 -19.94 -1.15 20.48
N GLN A 60 -20.30 -1.96 19.47
CA GLN A 60 -19.89 -1.73 18.09
C GLN A 60 -20.65 -0.53 17.50
N PHE A 61 -19.92 0.41 16.90
CA PHE A 61 -20.49 1.53 16.17
C PHE A 61 -20.32 1.32 14.67
N ASP A 62 -21.41 1.44 13.92
CA ASP A 62 -21.42 1.26 12.47
C ASP A 62 -21.98 2.49 11.75
N ILE A 63 -21.45 2.74 10.54
CA ILE A 63 -21.97 3.71 9.59
C ILE A 63 -22.23 2.97 8.28
N PHE A 64 -23.48 2.95 7.85
CA PHE A 64 -23.92 2.32 6.60
C PHE A 64 -24.71 3.31 5.74
N ALA A 65 -24.49 3.25 4.43
CA ALA A 65 -25.30 3.94 3.44
C ALA A 65 -25.40 3.06 2.20
N ASP A 66 -26.56 3.05 1.54
CA ASP A 66 -26.75 2.32 0.28
C ASP A 66 -25.96 2.95 -0.87
N GLN A 67 -25.73 4.26 -0.78
CA GLN A 67 -24.96 5.06 -1.73
C GLN A 67 -23.60 5.47 -1.11
N CYS A 68 -22.98 6.52 -1.63
CA CYS A 68 -21.66 6.97 -1.19
C CYS A 68 -21.66 7.64 0.19
N ILE A 69 -20.62 7.37 0.99
CA ILE A 69 -20.28 8.13 2.20
C ILE A 69 -19.16 9.11 1.85
N THR A 70 -19.32 10.39 2.22
CA THR A 70 -18.27 11.42 2.08
C THR A 70 -17.86 11.92 3.45
N ILE A 71 -16.56 11.90 3.72
CA ILE A 71 -15.96 12.47 4.94
C ILE A 71 -15.04 13.61 4.49
N ASP A 72 -15.50 14.84 4.69
CA ASP A 72 -14.76 16.07 4.36
C ASP A 72 -14.70 16.97 5.59
N GLY A 73 -13.53 17.55 5.84
CA GLY A 73 -13.26 18.37 7.01
C GLY A 73 -12.34 19.52 6.65
N GLY A 74 -12.45 20.63 7.40
CA GLY A 74 -11.54 21.76 7.24
C GLY A 74 -12.03 22.90 6.35
N ALA A 75 -13.30 22.91 5.93
CA ALA A 75 -13.89 23.92 5.05
C ALA A 75 -13.71 25.39 5.51
N LYS A 76 -13.43 25.61 6.80
CA LYS A 76 -13.19 26.94 7.40
C LYS A 76 -11.94 27.01 8.29
N VAL A 77 -11.09 25.99 8.27
CA VAL A 77 -9.89 25.97 9.12
C VAL A 77 -8.82 26.83 8.45
N GLU A 78 -8.58 28.02 9.02
CA GLU A 78 -7.50 28.90 8.58
C GLU A 78 -6.15 28.38 9.10
N GLY A 79 -5.12 28.40 8.25
CA GLY A 79 -3.75 28.03 8.63
C GLY A 79 -3.37 26.55 8.42
N GLY A 80 -4.32 25.71 8.01
CA GLY A 80 -4.07 24.30 7.71
C GLY A 80 -3.90 23.43 8.96
N GLY A 81 -4.36 22.19 8.90
CA GLY A 81 -4.29 21.24 10.00
C GLY A 81 -4.80 19.86 9.59
N VAL A 82 -4.68 18.88 10.48
CA VAL A 82 -5.25 17.55 10.26
C VAL A 82 -6.76 17.64 10.40
N CYS A 83 -7.46 17.64 9.27
CA CYS A 83 -8.91 17.83 9.24
C CYS A 83 -9.70 16.52 9.38
N VAL A 84 -9.08 15.39 9.02
CA VAL A 84 -9.60 14.04 9.23
C VAL A 84 -8.45 13.20 9.78
N ASN A 85 -8.68 12.58 10.93
CA ASN A 85 -7.72 11.71 11.59
C ASN A 85 -8.37 10.38 11.95
N ILE A 86 -7.76 9.27 11.54
CA ILE A 86 -8.27 7.92 11.79
C ILE A 86 -7.22 7.21 12.64
N ILE A 87 -7.59 6.81 13.86
CA ILE A 87 -6.68 6.21 14.85
C ILE A 87 -7.26 4.90 15.37
N GLY A 88 -6.48 3.82 15.28
CA GLY A 88 -6.70 2.57 15.98
C GLY A 88 -5.84 2.49 17.25
N SER A 89 -6.27 3.10 18.35
CA SER A 89 -5.41 3.29 19.54
C SER A 89 -4.91 2.00 20.21
N ARG A 90 -5.57 0.87 19.95
CA ARG A 90 -5.23 -0.48 20.46
C ARG A 90 -5.61 -1.56 19.46
N GLY A 91 -5.28 -1.35 18.19
CA GLY A 91 -5.63 -2.26 17.11
C GLY A 91 -5.12 -1.76 15.76
N ASP A 92 -5.53 -2.43 14.71
CA ASP A 92 -5.21 -2.10 13.33
C ASP A 92 -6.29 -1.22 12.68
N ILE A 93 -5.91 -0.57 11.58
CA ILE A 93 -6.84 0.09 10.67
C ILE A 93 -6.76 -0.67 9.35
N ALA A 94 -7.87 -1.30 8.96
CA ALA A 94 -8.00 -1.95 7.67
C ALA A 94 -8.76 -1.04 6.70
N ILE A 95 -8.17 -0.80 5.52
CA ILE A 95 -8.83 -0.08 4.41
C ILE A 95 -8.93 -1.06 3.25
N THR A 96 -10.16 -1.50 2.98
CA THR A 96 -10.43 -2.56 1.99
C THR A 96 -11.41 -2.05 0.94
N ALA A 97 -11.02 -2.16 -0.33
CA ALA A 97 -11.93 -2.05 -1.46
C ALA A 97 -12.20 -3.46 -1.99
N MET A 98 -13.47 -3.81 -2.18
CA MET A 98 -13.88 -5.14 -2.66
C MET A 98 -14.17 -5.12 -4.17
N ASP A 99 -14.25 -6.30 -4.78
CA ASP A 99 -14.51 -6.52 -6.20
C ASP A 99 -13.58 -5.72 -7.13
N ASN A 100 -14.11 -4.70 -7.81
CA ASN A 100 -13.40 -3.82 -8.73
C ASN A 100 -13.11 -2.43 -8.11
N GLY A 101 -13.14 -2.33 -6.78
CA GLY A 101 -12.86 -1.10 -6.07
C GLY A 101 -11.37 -0.80 -5.99
N ASP A 102 -10.99 0.45 -6.23
CA ASP A 102 -9.62 0.93 -6.09
C ASP A 102 -9.47 1.78 -4.81
N VAL A 103 -8.34 1.62 -4.10
CA VAL A 103 -7.93 2.58 -3.07
C VAL A 103 -7.03 3.63 -3.71
N ARG A 104 -7.55 4.86 -3.88
CA ARG A 104 -6.80 5.98 -4.45
C ARG A 104 -6.30 6.93 -3.36
N ILE A 105 -4.98 7.04 -3.23
CA ILE A 105 -4.32 8.00 -2.33
C ILE A 105 -3.67 9.09 -3.17
N LYS A 106 -4.03 10.36 -2.90
CA LYS A 106 -3.48 11.52 -3.62
C LYS A 106 -3.26 12.67 -2.65
N GLY A 107 -2.11 13.31 -2.76
CA GLY A 107 -1.76 14.51 -2.02
C GLY A 107 -0.53 15.17 -2.65
N ARG A 108 -0.06 16.28 -2.08
CA ARG A 108 1.23 16.86 -2.46
C ARG A 108 2.38 15.93 -2.07
N ASN A 109 2.32 15.39 -0.85
CA ASN A 109 3.25 14.42 -0.30
C ASN A 109 2.45 13.28 0.33
N ILE A 110 2.95 12.05 0.22
CA ILE A 110 2.45 10.87 0.93
C ILE A 110 3.63 10.35 1.76
N ILE A 111 3.45 10.28 3.08
CA ILE A 111 4.49 9.83 4.02
C ILE A 111 4.02 8.51 4.60
N ILE A 112 4.83 7.46 4.45
CA ILE A 112 4.59 6.13 5.01
C ILE A 112 5.76 5.84 5.92
N ASP A 113 5.50 5.72 7.21
CA ASP A 113 6.49 5.50 8.26
C ASP A 113 6.06 4.29 9.09
N ALA A 114 7.01 3.40 9.38
CA ALA A 114 6.77 2.17 10.11
C ALA A 114 8.03 1.79 10.88
N ASP A 115 7.87 1.44 12.16
CA ASP A 115 8.99 1.07 13.04
C ASP A 115 9.66 -0.25 12.62
N GLU A 116 8.89 -1.16 12.03
CA GLU A 116 9.37 -2.48 11.63
C GLU A 116 9.44 -2.66 10.12
N ASN A 117 8.29 -2.74 9.44
CA ASN A 117 8.23 -3.15 8.04
C ASN A 117 7.16 -2.39 7.24
N ILE A 118 7.44 -2.19 5.95
CA ILE A 118 6.46 -1.82 4.93
C ILE A 118 6.45 -2.94 3.89
N GLU A 119 5.32 -3.64 3.77
CA GLU A 119 5.14 -4.75 2.82
C GLU A 119 4.25 -4.34 1.64
N MET A 120 4.71 -4.61 0.41
CA MET A 120 3.95 -4.35 -0.81
C MET A 120 3.72 -5.66 -1.56
N LEU A 121 2.50 -6.18 -1.46
CA LEU A 121 2.11 -7.45 -2.06
C LEU A 121 1.16 -7.19 -3.22
N ALA A 122 1.48 -7.73 -4.40
CA ALA A 122 0.62 -7.65 -5.57
C ALA A 122 0.70 -8.94 -6.38
N GLY A 123 -0.46 -9.51 -6.76
CA GLY A 123 -0.52 -10.66 -7.67
C GLY A 123 -0.17 -10.30 -9.12
N GLY A 124 -0.28 -9.02 -9.47
CA GLY A 124 0.01 -8.47 -10.80
C GLY A 124 1.33 -7.71 -10.85
N LYS A 125 1.26 -6.41 -11.19
CA LYS A 125 2.41 -5.52 -11.39
C LYS A 125 2.44 -4.42 -10.33
N VAL A 126 3.62 -4.15 -9.78
CA VAL A 126 3.94 -2.90 -9.07
C VAL A 126 4.72 -2.00 -10.04
N SER A 127 4.23 -0.79 -10.27
CA SER A 127 4.86 0.21 -11.16
C SER A 127 5.21 1.44 -10.35
N ILE A 128 6.45 1.91 -10.47
CA ILE A 128 6.93 3.13 -9.82
C ILE A 128 7.39 4.06 -10.94
N ASP A 129 6.71 5.19 -11.07
CA ASP A 129 7.03 6.24 -12.03
C ASP A 129 7.43 7.49 -11.24
N SER A 130 8.73 7.67 -11.07
CA SER A 130 9.32 8.76 -10.29
C SER A 130 10.59 9.26 -10.97
N ALA A 131 10.96 10.51 -10.71
CA ALA A 131 12.22 11.09 -11.18
C ALA A 131 13.44 10.40 -10.56
N GLU A 132 13.30 9.94 -9.31
CA GLU A 132 14.36 9.27 -8.54
C GLU A 132 13.74 8.22 -7.61
N ILE A 133 14.51 7.17 -7.32
CA ILE A 133 14.23 6.19 -6.26
C ILE A 133 15.51 6.06 -5.44
N GLU A 134 15.44 6.41 -4.16
CA GLU A 134 16.59 6.43 -3.27
C GLU A 134 16.48 5.33 -2.20
N ALA A 135 17.53 4.50 -2.06
CA ALA A 135 17.60 3.39 -1.10
C ALA A 135 18.94 3.42 -0.34
N VAL A 136 19.09 4.38 0.58
CA VAL A 136 20.40 4.78 1.14
C VAL A 136 20.92 3.85 2.24
N ASN A 137 20.13 3.61 3.28
CA ASN A 137 20.59 2.96 4.52
C ASN A 137 20.23 1.47 4.57
N GLN A 138 20.16 0.83 3.42
CA GLN A 138 19.77 -0.58 3.32
C GLN A 138 20.97 -1.48 3.63
N ASN A 139 20.80 -2.43 4.54
CA ASN A 139 21.82 -3.48 4.76
C ASN A 139 21.90 -4.44 3.57
N THR A 140 20.79 -4.66 2.86
CA THR A 140 20.74 -5.56 1.71
C THR A 140 19.56 -5.19 0.81
N THR A 141 19.81 -5.12 -0.50
CA THR A 141 18.78 -5.11 -1.53
C THR A 141 18.85 -6.42 -2.31
N ARG A 142 17.73 -7.15 -2.41
CA ARG A 142 17.64 -8.41 -3.15
C ARG A 142 16.56 -8.33 -4.22
N ILE A 143 16.94 -8.62 -5.46
CA ILE A 143 16.01 -8.78 -6.60
C ILE A 143 16.09 -10.25 -7.04
N ASN A 144 15.04 -11.01 -6.76
CA ASN A 144 14.92 -12.41 -7.18
C ASN A 144 13.86 -12.52 -8.28
N ALA A 145 14.28 -12.35 -9.53
CA ALA A 145 13.41 -12.44 -10.69
C ALA A 145 13.99 -13.40 -11.74
N LYS A 146 13.11 -14.04 -12.53
CA LYS A 146 13.54 -14.88 -13.67
C LYS A 146 14.33 -14.08 -14.70
N ARG A 147 14.00 -12.80 -14.86
CA ARG A 147 14.68 -11.84 -15.72
C ARG A 147 14.66 -10.47 -15.06
N THR A 148 15.79 -9.78 -15.09
CA THR A 148 15.96 -8.40 -14.61
C THR A 148 16.63 -7.60 -15.71
N PHE A 149 16.05 -6.46 -16.06
CA PHE A 149 16.63 -5.50 -16.98
C PHE A 149 16.99 -4.24 -16.21
N VAL A 150 18.25 -3.82 -16.30
CA VAL A 150 18.71 -2.53 -15.81
C VAL A 150 19.33 -1.82 -17.00
N SER A 151 18.81 -0.65 -17.33
CA SER A 151 19.18 0.09 -18.53
C SER A 151 19.06 1.59 -18.29
N GLY A 152 19.93 2.35 -18.96
CA GLY A 152 19.97 3.81 -18.90
C GLY A 152 21.16 4.31 -19.71
N LYS A 153 21.39 5.62 -19.71
CA LYS A 153 22.58 6.20 -20.36
C LYS A 153 23.88 5.68 -19.73
N SER A 154 23.88 5.47 -18.42
CA SER A 154 24.98 4.92 -17.64
C SER A 154 24.43 4.05 -16.51
N ILE A 155 25.11 2.94 -16.23
CA ILE A 155 24.85 2.09 -15.07
C ILE A 155 26.16 2.04 -14.28
N ASP A 156 26.16 2.62 -13.09
CA ASP A 156 27.29 2.56 -12.18
C ASP A 156 27.04 1.48 -11.11
N ILE A 157 28.01 0.59 -10.93
CA ILE A 157 27.95 -0.51 -9.97
C ILE A 157 29.29 -0.56 -9.25
N GLY A 158 29.34 0.09 -8.08
CA GLY A 158 30.53 0.21 -7.23
C GLY A 158 30.27 -0.23 -5.79
N GLY A 159 31.33 -0.51 -5.05
CA GLY A 159 31.28 -0.95 -3.65
C GLY A 159 32.64 -1.45 -3.16
N SER A 160 32.79 -1.70 -1.85
CA SER A 160 34.06 -2.19 -1.26
C SER A 160 34.49 -3.55 -1.82
N THR A 161 33.53 -4.36 -2.25
CA THR A 161 33.74 -5.59 -3.01
C THR A 161 33.17 -5.38 -4.42
N GLY A 162 33.97 -5.63 -5.46
CA GLY A 162 33.52 -5.54 -6.86
C GLY A 162 32.37 -6.50 -7.21
N VAL A 163 31.94 -6.50 -8.47
CA VAL A 163 30.79 -7.31 -8.91
C VAL A 163 31.12 -8.80 -8.95
N VAL A 164 30.22 -9.62 -8.41
CA VAL A 164 30.35 -11.08 -8.38
C VAL A 164 29.11 -11.72 -9.03
N LEU A 165 29.33 -12.53 -10.06
CA LEU A 165 28.29 -13.30 -10.75
C LEU A 165 28.30 -14.74 -10.23
N LYS A 166 27.17 -15.20 -9.68
CA LYS A 166 27.00 -16.60 -9.29
C LYS A 166 26.34 -17.36 -10.42
N THR A 167 27.02 -18.39 -10.94
CA THR A 167 26.52 -19.26 -12.00
C THR A 167 26.44 -20.71 -11.51
N ASN A 168 25.72 -21.58 -12.23
CA ASN A 168 25.64 -23.01 -11.91
C ASN A 168 27.01 -23.71 -11.95
N LYS A 169 28.02 -23.12 -12.61
CA LYS A 169 29.38 -23.65 -12.72
C LYS A 169 30.37 -23.02 -11.72
N GLY A 170 29.86 -22.18 -10.81
CA GLY A 170 30.67 -21.48 -9.81
C GLY A 170 30.56 -19.97 -9.89
N THR A 171 31.35 -19.31 -9.06
CA THR A 171 31.33 -17.85 -8.88
C THR A 171 32.39 -17.18 -9.76
N ILE A 172 32.00 -16.14 -10.49
CA ILE A 172 32.88 -15.33 -11.33
C ILE A 172 33.01 -13.95 -10.68
N LYS A 173 34.23 -13.57 -10.31
CA LYS A 173 34.54 -12.20 -9.90
C LYS A 173 34.79 -11.36 -11.15
N VAL A 174 33.98 -10.33 -11.37
CA VAL A 174 34.11 -9.46 -12.54
C VAL A 174 35.17 -8.41 -12.24
N ASN A 175 36.28 -8.47 -12.98
CA ASN A 175 37.35 -7.47 -12.84
C ASN A 175 36.99 -6.14 -13.53
N LYS A 176 36.33 -6.21 -14.69
CA LYS A 176 35.76 -5.06 -15.40
C LYS A 176 34.69 -5.51 -16.40
N PHE A 177 33.68 -4.68 -16.62
CA PHE A 177 32.82 -4.77 -17.80
C PHE A 177 33.54 -4.13 -18.99
N ILE A 178 33.54 -4.78 -20.16
CA ILE A 178 34.15 -4.25 -21.39
C ILE A 178 33.02 -4.09 -22.39
N SER A 179 32.91 -2.91 -23.02
CA SER A 179 31.95 -2.70 -24.10
C SER A 179 32.32 -3.53 -25.32
N ALA A 180 31.33 -4.13 -25.99
CA ALA A 180 31.55 -4.97 -27.17
C ALA A 180 32.23 -4.22 -28.34
N ASP A 181 32.11 -2.89 -28.39
CA ASP A 181 32.77 -2.03 -29.38
C ASP A 181 34.30 -2.02 -29.26
N GLN A 182 34.84 -2.37 -28.08
CA GLN A 182 36.26 -2.74 -27.99
C GLN A 182 36.41 -4.18 -28.47
N SER A 183 36.27 -4.36 -29.78
CA SER A 183 36.44 -5.66 -30.41
C SER A 183 37.79 -6.24 -29.95
N TRP A 184 37.75 -7.52 -29.57
CA TRP A 184 38.93 -8.32 -29.27
C TRP A 184 40.03 -8.17 -30.35
N ALA A 185 39.63 -7.86 -31.59
CA ALA A 185 40.53 -7.61 -32.71
C ALA A 185 41.42 -6.37 -32.49
N SER A 186 40.93 -5.30 -31.86
CA SER A 186 41.78 -4.12 -31.58
C SER A 186 42.94 -4.43 -30.62
N LYS A 187 42.74 -5.38 -29.69
CA LYS A 187 43.77 -5.81 -28.72
C LYS A 187 44.80 -6.76 -29.34
N VAL A 188 44.39 -7.64 -30.25
CA VAL A 188 45.32 -8.55 -30.94
C VAL A 188 46.21 -7.77 -31.92
N VAL A 189 45.68 -6.74 -32.58
CA VAL A 189 46.46 -5.90 -33.50
C VAL A 189 47.49 -5.04 -32.74
N GLN A 190 47.16 -4.48 -31.56
CA GLN A 190 48.14 -3.77 -30.73
C GLN A 190 49.28 -4.67 -30.24
N GLY A 191 49.02 -5.96 -29.97
CA GLY A 191 50.05 -6.94 -29.59
C GLY A 191 50.99 -7.33 -30.74
N LEU A 192 50.52 -7.30 -32.00
CA LEU A 192 51.32 -7.59 -33.19
C LEU A 192 52.35 -6.50 -33.50
N VAL A 193 52.05 -5.23 -33.23
CA VAL A 193 53.01 -4.13 -33.48
C VAL A 193 54.21 -4.19 -32.52
N CYS A 194 54.01 -4.68 -31.30
CA CYS A 194 55.08 -4.76 -30.29
C CYS A 194 56.02 -5.97 -30.48
N ALA A 195 55.60 -6.99 -31.24
CA ALA A 195 56.43 -8.17 -31.55
C ALA A 195 57.37 -7.96 -32.76
N ALA A 196 57.21 -6.86 -33.51
CA ALA A 196 58.03 -6.55 -34.69
C ALA A 196 59.38 -5.88 -34.37
N SER A 197 59.66 -5.54 -33.11
CA SER A 197 60.95 -4.98 -32.70
C SER A 197 61.78 -5.96 -31.88
N LEU A 198 62.25 -7.04 -32.51
CA LEU A 198 63.37 -7.83 -31.99
C LEU A 198 64.68 -7.11 -32.38
N PRO A 199 65.52 -6.66 -31.44
CA PRO A 199 66.80 -6.05 -31.76
C PRO A 199 67.73 -7.08 -32.40
N LYS A 200 68.26 -6.75 -33.59
CA LYS A 200 69.37 -7.44 -34.23
C LYS A 200 70.61 -7.36 -33.33
N TYR A 201 70.90 -8.40 -32.57
CA TYR A 201 72.25 -8.67 -32.11
C TYR A 201 72.57 -10.16 -32.31
N MET A 202 72.83 -10.51 -33.56
CA MET A 202 73.77 -11.57 -33.91
C MET A 202 75.13 -10.90 -34.15
N LYS A 203 76.07 -11.10 -33.24
CA LYS A 203 77.48 -11.43 -33.49
C LYS A 203 78.09 -11.89 -32.17
#